data_AF-A0AAW5V0Y2-F1
#
_entry.id   AF-A0AAW5V0Y2-F1
#
_cell.length_a   1.000
_cell.length_b   1.000
_cell.length_c   1.000
_cell.angle_alpha   90.00
_cell.angle_beta   90.00
_cell.angle_gamma   90.00
#
_symmetry.space_group_name_H-M   'P 1'
#
loop_
_entity.id
_entity.type
_entity.pdbx_description
1 polymer ?
#
loop_
_entity_poly.entity_id
_entity_poly.type
_entity_poly.pdbx_seq_one_letter_code
_entity_poly.pdbx_strand_id
1 'polypeptide(L)'
;MKKAIISLALAFLGIANLYAVKAKPGIAKIMLADGTVACATLHGDETFHYYMLLDGTPLRETQDGKYEKITAEELDTRKTRAFSSENLTRASEIGTVSPSYFPHKGSPKALVLLVQFQDVKFKSKDPVATFNHYLNGKKGEAMPEADKEVFITNEKYCQNYGSVQQYFADMSDNQFIPQFDVVSPVTVSKKSAYYGKNGRDDGSDTNFPQMIKEACQQVDDKVNFADYDSDGDGYVDLVYVIYAGYSESIVGNSGDCLWPKSGTVGVGTYDGKTVSRFGINNELNNKPADTQDGKYYINGIGLFCHEFSHTLGLPDIYPTNEITEHNQSPEYWDVMDMGNYQADGYQPIPYSPWEKSIVGWKQPTLLSDTEAKQIKLEPYDKASDAYKIIANSQGEYLLLQNIRNEGWYKKALGYGLLVWRIDYDDLPSVNLGDNPNNTTGKPRVMIVPADGMVYNSYNTGVSSDDIITSLQNDPFPTYKASSATEYEVNSLTSITLNNSVDTSHPLYNITKDEATGLVTFDYLKNFSPTGISSVIIGKDRPTAYFDLEGRKVSVPQKGKIYITSKGQKIVY
;
A
#
# COMPACT_ATOMS: atom_id res chain seq x y z
N MET A 1 -19.12 -61.44 -23.53
CA MET A 1 -18.45 -60.13 -23.63
C MET A 1 -18.67 -59.40 -22.31
N LYS A 2 -17.60 -59.22 -21.53
CA LYS A 2 -17.60 -58.61 -20.21
C LYS A 2 -17.65 -57.08 -20.35
N LYS A 3 -18.53 -56.39 -19.63
CA LYS A 3 -18.34 -54.98 -19.26
C LYS A 3 -18.55 -54.88 -17.77
N ALA A 4 -17.45 -54.85 -17.04
CA ALA A 4 -17.39 -54.55 -15.62
C ALA A 4 -17.52 -53.04 -15.45
N ILE A 5 -18.45 -52.62 -14.59
CA ILE A 5 -18.52 -51.29 -14.01
C ILE A 5 -17.45 -51.28 -12.92
N ILE A 6 -16.41 -50.46 -13.08
CA ILE A 6 -15.41 -50.19 -12.03
C ILE A 6 -15.79 -48.84 -11.43
N SER A 7 -16.26 -48.88 -10.18
CA SER A 7 -16.42 -47.72 -9.31
C SER A 7 -15.07 -47.06 -9.04
N LEU A 8 -15.07 -45.74 -9.18
CA LEU A 8 -13.97 -44.84 -8.82
C LEU A 8 -13.90 -44.76 -7.28
N ALA A 9 -12.86 -45.34 -6.68
CA ALA A 9 -12.54 -45.16 -5.27
C ALA A 9 -11.38 -44.16 -5.14
N LEU A 10 -11.63 -43.12 -4.34
CA LEU A 10 -10.73 -42.02 -3.98
C LEU A 10 -9.32 -42.52 -3.61
N ALA A 11 -8.30 -41.96 -4.25
CA ALA A 11 -6.96 -41.89 -3.69
C ALA A 11 -6.78 -40.51 -3.05
N PHE A 12 -6.77 -40.49 -1.71
CA PHE A 12 -6.19 -39.40 -0.93
C PHE A 12 -4.72 -39.25 -1.34
N LEU A 13 -4.39 -38.21 -2.11
CA LEU A 13 -3.02 -37.71 -2.21
C LEU A 13 -2.91 -36.57 -1.20
N GLY A 14 -2.36 -36.90 -0.04
CA GLY A 14 -1.92 -35.92 0.93
C GLY A 14 -0.92 -34.97 0.28
N ILE A 15 -1.14 -33.68 0.49
CA ILE A 15 -0.20 -32.62 0.13
C ILE A 15 1.06 -32.87 0.97
N ALA A 16 2.09 -33.46 0.36
CA ALA A 16 3.41 -33.49 0.96
C ALA A 16 3.97 -32.08 0.87
N ASN A 17 4.07 -31.38 2.01
CA ASN A 17 4.88 -30.17 2.12
C ASN A 17 6.34 -30.57 1.87
N LEU A 18 6.84 -30.32 0.66
CA LEU A 18 8.24 -30.47 0.32
C LEU A 18 8.97 -29.22 0.82
N TYR A 19 9.81 -29.37 1.84
CA TYR A 19 10.70 -28.30 2.26
C TYR A 19 11.81 -28.14 1.22
N ALA A 20 11.90 -26.93 0.70
CA ALA A 20 12.83 -26.50 -0.32
C ALA A 20 14.28 -26.49 0.16
N VAL A 21 15.22 -26.99 -0.63
CA VAL A 21 16.66 -26.88 -0.34
C VAL A 21 17.36 -26.31 -1.55
N LYS A 22 17.95 -25.12 -1.38
CA LYS A 22 18.81 -24.48 -2.39
C LYS A 22 19.82 -25.48 -2.95
N ALA A 23 20.02 -25.46 -4.27
CA ALA A 23 21.04 -26.26 -4.92
C ALA A 23 22.39 -26.11 -4.20
N LYS A 24 22.96 -27.23 -3.77
CA LYS A 24 24.26 -27.25 -3.11
C LYS A 24 25.33 -26.74 -4.10
N PRO A 25 26.12 -25.70 -3.76
CA PRO A 25 27.17 -25.22 -4.63
C PRO A 25 28.20 -26.32 -4.92
N GLY A 26 28.51 -26.55 -6.19
CA GLY A 26 29.46 -27.56 -6.63
C GLY A 26 29.56 -27.67 -8.15
N ILE A 27 30.71 -28.16 -8.63
CA ILE A 27 30.93 -28.45 -10.06
C ILE A 27 30.55 -29.91 -10.30
N ALA A 28 29.58 -30.13 -11.17
CA ALA A 28 29.17 -31.45 -11.65
C ALA A 28 29.69 -31.69 -13.07
N LYS A 29 30.00 -32.95 -13.39
CA LYS A 29 30.21 -33.39 -14.77
C LYS A 29 28.88 -33.84 -15.34
N ILE A 30 28.44 -33.20 -16.41
CA ILE A 30 27.16 -33.48 -17.09
C ILE A 30 27.43 -33.89 -18.54
N MET A 31 26.53 -34.70 -19.10
CA MET A 31 26.60 -35.12 -20.51
C MET A 31 25.74 -34.18 -21.37
N LEU A 32 26.37 -33.54 -22.34
CA LEU A 32 25.69 -32.70 -23.32
C LEU A 32 24.96 -33.56 -24.37
N ALA A 33 23.96 -32.97 -25.03
CA ALA A 33 23.17 -33.63 -26.06
C ALA A 33 24.01 -34.14 -27.25
N ASP A 34 25.14 -33.48 -27.54
CA ASP A 34 26.12 -33.89 -28.55
C ASP A 34 27.04 -35.06 -28.11
N GLY A 35 26.86 -35.58 -26.89
CA GLY A 35 27.61 -36.69 -26.33
C GLY A 35 28.92 -36.28 -25.64
N THR A 36 29.26 -34.98 -25.61
CA THR A 36 30.43 -34.50 -24.86
C THR A 36 30.14 -34.38 -23.37
N VAL A 37 31.18 -34.43 -22.54
CA VAL A 37 31.07 -34.22 -21.09
C VAL A 37 31.61 -32.84 -20.74
N ALA A 38 30.82 -32.06 -20.00
CA ALA A 38 31.17 -30.71 -19.59
C ALA A 38 31.05 -30.52 -18.07
N CYS A 39 31.82 -29.57 -17.53
CA CYS A 39 31.69 -29.14 -16.14
C CYS A 39 30.65 -28.01 -16.04
N ALA A 40 29.69 -28.16 -15.14
CA ALA A 40 28.63 -27.19 -14.92
C ALA A 40 28.31 -27.03 -13.42
N THR A 41 27.81 -25.86 -13.04
CA THR A 41 27.23 -25.59 -11.73
C THR A 41 25.72 -25.66 -11.79
N LEU A 42 25.09 -26.24 -10.76
CA LEU A 42 23.65 -26.23 -10.59
C LEU A 42 23.21 -24.92 -9.93
N HIS A 43 22.20 -24.28 -10.49
CA HIS A 43 21.59 -23.05 -9.99
C HIS A 43 20.10 -23.29 -9.74
N GLY A 44 19.55 -22.67 -8.70
CA GLY A 44 18.12 -22.74 -8.38
C GLY A 44 17.79 -23.65 -7.19
N ASP A 45 16.53 -24.10 -7.14
CA ASP A 45 15.92 -24.92 -6.09
C ASP A 45 14.87 -25.90 -6.68
N GLU A 46 14.02 -26.50 -5.85
CA GLU A 46 12.96 -27.42 -6.29
C GLU A 46 11.86 -26.74 -7.11
N THR A 47 11.75 -25.41 -7.05
CA THR A 47 10.75 -24.64 -7.80
C THR A 47 11.24 -24.36 -9.22
N PHE A 48 12.52 -24.00 -9.37
CA PHE A 48 13.16 -23.90 -10.68
C PHE A 48 14.67 -24.08 -10.55
N HIS A 49 15.25 -24.98 -11.34
CA HIS A 49 16.70 -25.14 -11.43
C HIS A 49 17.20 -25.36 -12.86
N TYR A 50 18.48 -25.05 -13.05
CA TYR A 50 19.18 -25.21 -14.31
C TYR A 50 20.68 -25.39 -14.08
N TYR A 51 21.36 -26.03 -15.02
CA TYR A 51 22.82 -26.07 -15.03
C TYR A 51 23.39 -24.93 -15.86
N MET A 52 24.55 -24.44 -15.47
CA MET A 52 25.32 -23.43 -16.21
C MET A 52 26.75 -23.90 -16.38
N LEU A 53 27.27 -23.81 -17.61
CA LEU A 53 28.68 -24.07 -17.87
C LEU A 53 29.55 -23.02 -17.16
N LEU A 54 30.82 -23.36 -16.93
CA LEU A 54 31.77 -22.45 -16.28
C LEU A 54 32.03 -21.14 -17.06
N ASP A 55 31.63 -21.08 -18.34
CA ASP A 55 31.70 -19.89 -19.19
C ASP A 55 30.43 -19.02 -19.13
N GLY A 56 29.43 -19.40 -18.33
CA GLY A 56 28.17 -18.67 -18.18
C GLY A 56 27.05 -19.13 -19.14
N THR A 57 27.28 -20.14 -19.98
CA THR A 57 26.25 -20.64 -20.90
C THR A 57 25.20 -21.48 -20.14
N PRO A 58 23.90 -21.12 -20.19
CA PRO A 58 22.86 -21.88 -19.50
C PRO A 58 22.46 -23.13 -20.27
N LEU A 59 22.00 -24.13 -19.51
CA LEU A 59 21.65 -25.44 -20.03
C LEU A 59 20.21 -25.83 -19.66
N ARG A 60 19.60 -26.63 -20.55
CA ARG A 60 18.31 -27.29 -20.31
C ARG A 60 18.51 -28.79 -20.35
N GLU A 61 17.89 -29.50 -19.40
CA GLU A 61 17.80 -30.96 -19.46
C GLU A 61 16.79 -31.39 -20.52
N THR A 62 17.21 -32.34 -21.36
CA THR A 62 16.41 -32.98 -22.41
C THR A 62 15.69 -34.19 -21.85
N GLN A 63 14.68 -34.71 -22.56
CA GLN A 63 13.89 -35.87 -22.12
C GLN A 63 14.73 -37.13 -21.86
N ASP A 64 15.92 -37.22 -22.45
CA ASP A 64 16.83 -38.36 -22.31
C ASP A 64 17.84 -38.18 -21.15
N GLY A 65 17.69 -37.16 -20.30
CA GLY A 65 18.60 -36.88 -19.17
C GLY A 65 19.96 -36.30 -19.58
N LYS A 66 20.08 -35.80 -20.81
CA LYS A 66 21.25 -35.04 -21.30
C LYS A 66 20.97 -33.54 -21.29
N TYR A 67 22.00 -32.72 -21.47
CA TYR A 67 21.88 -31.26 -21.39
C TYR A 67 22.17 -30.57 -22.73
N GLU A 68 21.35 -29.61 -23.13
CA GLU A 68 21.59 -28.78 -24.31
C GLU A 68 21.83 -27.32 -23.92
N LYS A 69 22.62 -26.62 -24.73
CA LYS A 69 22.87 -25.19 -24.55
C LYS A 69 21.65 -24.41 -24.97
N ILE A 70 21.19 -23.52 -24.10
CA ILE A 70 20.09 -22.59 -24.40
C ILE A 70 20.60 -21.16 -24.35
N THR A 71 19.83 -20.23 -24.93
CA THR A 71 20.15 -18.80 -24.86
C THR A 71 19.77 -18.23 -23.50
N ALA A 72 20.34 -17.08 -23.14
CA ALA A 72 19.92 -16.34 -21.95
C ALA A 72 18.42 -15.94 -22.03
N GLU A 73 17.93 -15.59 -23.21
CA GLU A 73 16.52 -15.25 -23.47
C GLU A 73 15.59 -16.46 -23.30
N GLU A 74 16.02 -17.66 -23.70
CA GLU A 74 15.26 -18.89 -23.47
C GLU A 74 15.29 -19.30 -22.00
N LEU A 75 16.41 -19.11 -21.30
CA LEU A 75 16.47 -19.27 -19.85
C LEU A 75 15.53 -18.28 -19.15
N ASP A 76 15.51 -17.03 -19.58
CA ASP A 76 14.63 -15.99 -19.05
C ASP A 76 13.16 -16.38 -19.30
N THR A 77 12.79 -16.75 -20.52
CA THR A 77 11.44 -17.26 -20.83
C THR A 77 11.05 -18.46 -19.96
N ARG A 78 11.99 -19.36 -19.66
CA ARG A 78 11.76 -20.51 -18.77
C ARG A 78 11.60 -20.08 -17.31
N LYS A 79 12.40 -19.13 -16.84
CA LYS A 79 12.27 -18.51 -15.52
C LYS A 79 10.93 -17.80 -15.44
N THR A 80 10.65 -16.89 -16.36
CA THR A 80 9.36 -16.22 -16.48
C THR A 80 8.25 -17.25 -16.45
N ARG A 81 8.21 -18.30 -17.27
CA ARG A 81 7.15 -19.33 -17.17
C ARG A 81 7.07 -20.06 -15.82
N ALA A 82 8.20 -20.39 -15.20
CA ALA A 82 8.20 -21.02 -13.88
C ALA A 82 7.70 -20.07 -12.78
N PHE A 83 7.89 -18.77 -12.98
CA PHE A 83 7.52 -17.70 -12.05
C PHE A 83 6.26 -16.91 -12.49
N SER A 84 5.72 -17.14 -13.69
CA SER A 84 4.60 -16.43 -14.29
C SER A 84 3.43 -17.40 -14.42
N SER A 85 2.71 -17.54 -13.32
CA SER A 85 1.24 -17.38 -13.29
C SER A 85 0.58 -17.97 -12.05
N GLU A 86 1.29 -18.61 -11.11
CA GLU A 86 0.63 -19.17 -9.90
C GLU A 86 1.42 -19.12 -8.58
N ASN A 87 2.70 -18.70 -8.53
CA ASN A 87 3.52 -18.84 -7.29
C ASN A 87 4.59 -17.75 -7.04
N LEU A 88 4.28 -16.45 -7.22
CA LEU A 88 5.22 -15.38 -6.82
C LEU A 88 4.79 -14.54 -5.60
N THR A 89 3.58 -14.78 -5.11
CA THR A 89 3.13 -14.71 -3.71
C THR A 89 1.84 -15.50 -3.67
N ARG A 90 1.62 -16.32 -2.63
CA ARG A 90 0.39 -17.13 -2.60
C ARG A 90 -0.85 -16.23 -2.52
N ALA A 91 -0.78 -15.09 -1.83
CA ALA A 91 -1.84 -14.09 -1.85
C ALA A 91 -1.61 -13.08 -2.98
N SER A 92 -2.52 -13.04 -3.94
CA SER A 92 -2.57 -12.05 -5.02
C SER A 92 -3.93 -11.35 -5.11
N GLU A 93 -4.87 -11.72 -4.24
CA GLU A 93 -6.25 -11.25 -4.24
C GLU A 93 -6.81 -11.23 -2.82
N ILE A 94 -7.89 -10.48 -2.65
CA ILE A 94 -8.77 -10.57 -1.48
C ILE A 94 -9.46 -11.95 -1.47
N GLY A 95 -9.47 -12.60 -0.32
CA GLY A 95 -10.08 -13.92 -0.15
C GLY A 95 -11.61 -13.90 -0.25
N THR A 96 -12.20 -15.07 -0.46
CA THR A 96 -13.66 -15.23 -0.53
C THR A 96 -14.24 -15.52 0.85
N VAL A 97 -15.30 -14.80 1.22
CA VAL A 97 -16.04 -14.96 2.48
C VAL A 97 -17.55 -14.98 2.24
N SER A 98 -18.33 -15.37 3.24
CA SER A 98 -19.80 -15.26 3.23
C SER A 98 -20.29 -14.57 4.51
N PRO A 99 -21.11 -13.50 4.43
CA PRO A 99 -21.52 -12.78 3.22
C PRO A 99 -20.31 -12.18 2.48
N SER A 100 -20.42 -12.02 1.15
CA SER A 100 -19.35 -11.49 0.31
C SER A 100 -18.86 -10.12 0.79
N TYR A 101 -17.63 -9.75 0.46
CA TYR A 101 -17.17 -8.36 0.65
C TYR A 101 -17.97 -7.42 -0.26
N PHE A 102 -18.06 -6.14 0.11
CA PHE A 102 -18.71 -5.14 -0.72
C PHE A 102 -18.04 -5.11 -2.11
N PRO A 103 -18.79 -5.06 -3.22
CA PRO A 103 -18.20 -5.19 -4.55
C PRO A 103 -17.12 -4.14 -4.81
N HIS A 104 -15.96 -4.58 -5.30
CA HIS A 104 -14.78 -3.72 -5.49
C HIS A 104 -14.77 -2.94 -6.80
N LYS A 105 -15.77 -3.14 -7.69
CA LYS A 105 -15.76 -2.58 -9.06
C LYS A 105 -17.15 -2.12 -9.47
N GLY A 106 -17.18 -1.24 -10.47
CA GLY A 106 -18.40 -0.66 -10.99
C GLY A 106 -18.98 0.39 -10.03
N SER A 107 -20.30 0.46 -9.96
CA SER A 107 -21.01 1.45 -9.14
C SER A 107 -22.05 0.79 -8.22
N PRO A 108 -21.62 -0.13 -7.33
CA PRO A 108 -22.53 -0.78 -6.39
C PRO A 108 -23.11 0.24 -5.42
N LYS A 109 -24.27 -0.11 -4.85
CA LYS A 109 -24.99 0.76 -3.93
C LYS A 109 -24.75 0.35 -2.49
N ALA A 110 -24.48 1.32 -1.63
CA ALA A 110 -24.48 1.16 -0.18
C ALA A 110 -25.65 1.94 0.43
N LEU A 111 -26.42 1.27 1.29
CA LEU A 111 -27.50 1.92 2.03
C LEU A 111 -26.90 2.64 3.24
N VAL A 112 -27.09 3.96 3.33
CA VAL A 112 -26.58 4.76 4.45
C VAL A 112 -27.72 5.23 5.34
N LEU A 113 -27.71 4.75 6.59
CA LEU A 113 -28.70 5.08 7.61
C LEU A 113 -28.13 6.15 8.54
N LEU A 114 -28.81 7.29 8.60
CA LEU A 114 -28.53 8.31 9.61
C LEU A 114 -29.25 7.94 10.91
N VAL A 115 -28.51 7.74 11.99
CA VAL A 115 -29.05 7.30 13.27
C VAL A 115 -28.84 8.35 14.33
N GLN A 116 -29.89 8.68 15.07
CA GLN A 116 -29.81 9.50 16.27
C GLN A 116 -30.45 8.79 17.46
N PHE A 117 -30.06 9.20 18.66
CA PHE A 117 -30.47 8.57 19.91
C PHE A 117 -31.56 9.39 20.59
N GLN A 118 -32.14 8.88 21.69
CA GLN A 118 -33.13 9.65 22.45
C GLN A 118 -32.56 10.96 23.02
N ASP A 119 -31.29 10.95 23.40
CA ASP A 119 -30.58 12.04 24.09
C ASP A 119 -29.53 12.75 23.22
N VAL A 120 -29.01 12.10 22.18
CA VAL A 120 -28.05 12.70 21.25
C VAL A 120 -28.66 12.80 19.85
N LYS A 121 -28.74 14.04 19.33
CA LYS A 121 -29.29 14.38 18.01
C LYS A 121 -28.20 14.94 17.12
N PHE A 122 -28.38 14.82 15.81
CA PHE A 122 -27.48 15.43 14.83
C PHE A 122 -27.37 16.94 15.11
N LYS A 123 -26.15 17.48 14.97
CA LYS A 123 -25.91 18.92 15.00
C LYS A 123 -26.24 19.57 13.68
N SER A 124 -26.00 18.86 12.57
CA SER A 124 -26.47 19.30 11.26
C SER A 124 -27.97 19.61 11.29
N LYS A 125 -28.35 20.73 10.67
CA LYS A 125 -29.75 21.13 10.51
C LYS A 125 -30.46 20.36 9.40
N ASP A 126 -29.71 19.82 8.46
CA ASP A 126 -30.18 18.95 7.38
C ASP A 126 -29.18 17.79 7.20
N PRO A 127 -29.24 16.76 8.07
CA PRO A 127 -28.27 15.68 8.05
C PRO A 127 -28.20 14.94 6.71
N VAL A 128 -29.31 14.88 5.97
CA VAL A 128 -29.34 14.24 4.64
C VAL A 128 -28.52 15.06 3.65
N ALA A 129 -28.69 16.38 3.61
CA ALA A 129 -27.88 17.23 2.74
C ALA A 129 -26.39 17.19 3.12
N THR A 130 -26.08 17.27 4.42
CA THR A 130 -24.70 17.19 4.93
C THR A 130 -24.02 15.89 4.51
N PHE A 131 -24.64 14.74 4.79
CA PHE A 131 -24.00 13.46 4.52
C PHE A 131 -24.08 13.05 3.05
N ASN A 132 -25.04 13.56 2.28
CA ASN A 132 -24.96 13.45 0.82
C ASN A 132 -23.78 14.24 0.24
N HIS A 133 -23.48 15.44 0.73
CA HIS A 133 -22.28 16.18 0.30
C HIS A 133 -20.99 15.46 0.74
N TYR A 134 -20.93 15.01 2.00
CA TYR A 134 -19.80 14.26 2.55
C TYR A 134 -19.49 12.99 1.74
N LEU A 135 -20.52 12.22 1.36
CA LEU A 135 -20.36 10.94 0.69
C LEU A 135 -20.30 11.05 -0.83
N ASN A 136 -21.16 11.88 -1.44
CA ASN A 136 -21.42 11.91 -2.88
C ASN A 136 -21.06 13.27 -3.53
N GLY A 137 -20.55 14.24 -2.77
CA GLY A 137 -20.24 15.57 -3.28
C GLY A 137 -19.21 15.55 -4.41
N LYS A 138 -19.41 16.39 -5.42
CA LYS A 138 -18.47 16.52 -6.54
C LYS A 138 -17.22 17.28 -6.12
N LYS A 139 -16.12 17.04 -6.83
CA LYS A 139 -14.87 17.80 -6.62
C LYS A 139 -15.13 19.31 -6.70
N GLY A 140 -14.76 20.03 -5.64
CA GLY A 140 -14.94 21.48 -5.53
C GLY A 140 -16.37 21.95 -5.28
N GLU A 141 -17.32 21.02 -5.08
CA GLU A 141 -18.67 21.35 -4.66
C GLU A 141 -18.65 21.96 -3.25
N ALA A 142 -19.27 23.13 -3.11
CA ALA A 142 -19.38 23.80 -1.83
C ALA A 142 -20.23 22.96 -0.87
N MET A 143 -19.83 22.89 0.39
CA MET A 143 -20.65 22.29 1.45
C MET A 143 -22.02 22.99 1.55
N PRO A 144 -23.06 22.30 2.05
CA PRO A 144 -24.37 22.90 2.28
C PRO A 144 -24.30 24.21 3.08
N GLU A 145 -25.07 25.21 2.69
CA GLU A 145 -25.03 26.53 3.36
C GLU A 145 -25.41 26.42 4.85
N ALA A 146 -26.37 25.55 5.17
CA ALA A 146 -26.79 25.28 6.54
C ALA A 146 -25.66 24.75 7.43
N ASP A 147 -24.67 24.07 6.84
CA ASP A 147 -23.54 23.50 7.56
C ASP A 147 -22.55 24.58 8.03
N LYS A 148 -22.47 25.72 7.35
CA LYS A 148 -21.59 26.85 7.76
C LYS A 148 -22.04 27.50 9.07
N GLU A 149 -23.32 27.37 9.41
CA GLU A 149 -23.87 27.87 10.66
C GLU A 149 -23.58 26.96 11.86
N VAL A 150 -23.39 25.65 11.60
CA VAL A 150 -23.23 24.61 12.63
C VAL A 150 -21.77 24.20 12.78
N PHE A 151 -21.04 24.09 11.69
CA PHE A 151 -19.69 23.55 11.67
C PHE A 151 -18.64 24.66 11.52
N ILE A 152 -17.49 24.41 12.12
CA ILE A 152 -16.28 25.22 11.96
C ILE A 152 -15.75 24.98 10.55
N THR A 153 -15.54 26.05 9.79
CA THR A 153 -15.19 25.97 8.35
C THR A 153 -14.02 26.87 7.97
N ASN A 154 -13.52 27.70 8.89
CA ASN A 154 -12.52 28.72 8.65
C ASN A 154 -11.19 28.46 9.35
N GLU A 155 -11.00 27.26 9.91
CA GLU A 155 -9.77 26.84 10.57
C GLU A 155 -8.91 25.93 9.70
N LYS A 156 -7.69 25.67 10.16
CA LYS A 156 -6.83 24.66 9.54
C LYS A 156 -7.48 23.29 9.70
N TYR A 157 -7.67 22.58 8.58
CA TYR A 157 -8.23 21.22 8.55
C TYR A 157 -9.63 21.12 9.16
N CYS A 158 -10.61 21.69 8.45
CA CYS A 158 -12.03 21.59 8.82
C CYS A 158 -12.95 21.37 7.60
N GLN A 159 -12.36 21.03 6.46
CA GLN A 159 -13.05 20.79 5.19
C GLN A 159 -12.39 19.65 4.45
N ASN A 160 -13.21 18.69 3.99
CA ASN A 160 -12.73 17.54 3.24
C ASN A 160 -12.11 17.98 1.90
N TYR A 161 -10.99 17.35 1.51
CA TYR A 161 -10.38 17.58 0.21
C TYR A 161 -11.27 17.12 -0.95
N GLY A 162 -12.02 16.03 -0.74
CA GLY A 162 -13.04 15.50 -1.63
C GLY A 162 -14.06 14.69 -0.83
N SER A 163 -15.13 14.24 -1.49
CA SER A 163 -16.09 13.30 -0.88
C SER A 163 -15.52 11.89 -0.79
N VAL A 164 -16.20 11.02 -0.03
CA VAL A 164 -15.87 9.60 0.03
C VAL A 164 -15.91 8.95 -1.37
N GLN A 165 -16.96 9.17 -2.14
CA GLN A 165 -17.06 8.66 -3.52
C GLN A 165 -15.90 9.15 -4.39
N GLN A 166 -15.51 10.43 -4.28
CA GLN A 166 -14.37 10.96 -5.04
C GLN A 166 -13.05 10.29 -4.64
N TYR A 167 -12.84 10.04 -3.35
CA TYR A 167 -11.67 9.31 -2.87
C TYR A 167 -11.57 7.93 -3.53
N PHE A 168 -12.62 7.11 -3.45
CA PHE A 168 -12.64 5.76 -4.04
C PHE A 168 -12.54 5.78 -5.58
N ALA A 169 -13.15 6.76 -6.24
CA ALA A 169 -13.01 6.95 -7.68
C ALA A 169 -11.56 7.29 -8.07
N ASP A 170 -10.91 8.20 -7.35
CA ASP A 170 -9.51 8.56 -7.58
C ASP A 170 -8.57 7.39 -7.27
N MET A 171 -8.85 6.62 -6.21
CA MET A 171 -8.04 5.47 -5.82
C MET A 171 -8.08 4.34 -6.86
N SER A 172 -9.21 4.15 -7.52
CA SER A 172 -9.44 3.03 -8.43
C SER A 172 -9.26 3.40 -9.91
N ASP A 173 -8.80 4.62 -10.22
CA ASP A 173 -8.80 5.18 -11.58
C ASP A 173 -10.20 5.07 -12.24
N ASN A 174 -11.26 5.38 -11.48
CA ASN A 174 -12.68 5.28 -11.84
C ASN A 174 -13.22 3.86 -12.10
N GLN A 175 -12.49 2.81 -11.73
CA GLN A 175 -13.00 1.43 -11.81
C GLN A 175 -14.02 1.11 -10.73
N PHE A 176 -14.05 1.90 -9.66
CA PHE A 176 -14.94 1.74 -8.52
C PHE A 176 -15.48 3.11 -8.08
N ILE A 177 -16.80 3.29 -8.22
CA ILE A 177 -17.51 4.52 -7.89
C ILE A 177 -18.76 4.14 -7.08
N PRO A 178 -18.61 3.84 -5.78
CA PRO A 178 -19.73 3.42 -4.95
C PRO A 178 -20.80 4.51 -4.87
N GLN A 179 -22.06 4.12 -4.86
CA GLN A 179 -23.21 5.01 -4.74
C GLN A 179 -23.77 4.93 -3.32
N PHE A 180 -23.81 6.04 -2.60
CA PHE A 180 -24.30 6.08 -1.23
C PHE A 180 -25.72 6.65 -1.18
N ASP A 181 -26.72 5.82 -0.89
CA ASP A 181 -28.11 6.26 -0.76
C ASP A 181 -28.37 6.64 0.71
N VAL A 182 -28.39 7.96 1.00
CA VAL A 182 -28.55 8.50 2.37
C VAL A 182 -30.01 8.65 2.74
N VAL A 183 -30.42 7.98 3.82
CA VAL A 183 -31.79 8.00 4.33
C VAL A 183 -31.94 8.97 5.48
N SER A 184 -33.11 9.62 5.56
CA SER A 184 -33.46 10.55 6.64
C SER A 184 -33.23 9.97 8.04
N PRO A 185 -32.82 10.80 9.02
CA PRO A 185 -32.50 10.32 10.36
C PRO A 185 -33.63 9.54 11.03
N VAL A 186 -33.30 8.38 11.57
CA VAL A 186 -34.17 7.60 12.46
C VAL A 186 -33.76 7.79 13.91
N THR A 187 -34.73 7.78 14.82
CA THR A 187 -34.44 7.85 16.26
C THR A 187 -34.59 6.48 16.88
N VAL A 188 -33.49 5.90 17.35
CA VAL A 188 -33.52 4.61 18.04
C VAL A 188 -34.09 4.74 19.45
N SER A 189 -34.57 3.64 20.01
CA SER A 189 -35.43 3.63 21.20
C SER A 189 -34.70 3.92 22.50
N LYS A 190 -33.38 3.75 22.55
CA LYS A 190 -32.55 3.99 23.74
C LYS A 190 -31.63 5.22 23.58
N LYS A 191 -30.97 5.55 24.69
CA LYS A 191 -29.94 6.59 24.78
C LYS A 191 -28.62 6.12 24.15
N SER A 192 -27.75 7.03 23.74
CA SER A 192 -26.47 6.69 23.11
C SER A 192 -25.63 5.72 23.96
N ALA A 193 -25.53 5.97 25.26
CA ALA A 193 -24.81 5.15 26.24
C ALA A 193 -25.30 3.70 26.35
N TYR A 194 -26.51 3.38 25.87
CA TYR A 194 -26.95 1.99 25.80
C TYR A 194 -26.28 1.26 24.63
N TYR A 195 -26.21 1.90 23.46
CA TYR A 195 -25.70 1.30 22.24
C TYR A 195 -24.17 1.29 22.21
N GLY A 196 -23.53 2.37 22.66
CA GLY A 196 -22.07 2.49 22.84
C GLY A 196 -21.56 1.92 24.15
N LYS A 197 -22.27 0.93 24.73
CA LYS A 197 -21.86 0.35 26.01
C LYS A 197 -20.74 -0.66 25.78
N ASN A 198 -19.60 -0.39 26.39
CA ASN A 198 -18.45 -1.28 26.39
C ASN A 198 -18.72 -2.62 27.11
N GLY A 199 -18.23 -3.68 26.48
CA GLY A 199 -18.07 -5.00 27.04
C GLY A 199 -17.16 -4.96 28.27
N ARG A 200 -17.41 -5.87 29.21
CA ARG A 200 -16.72 -5.87 30.51
C ARG A 200 -15.22 -6.15 30.41
N ASP A 201 -14.82 -6.95 29.42
CA ASP A 201 -13.49 -7.56 29.38
C ASP A 201 -12.62 -7.09 28.20
N ASP A 202 -13.23 -6.60 27.11
CA ASP A 202 -12.56 -6.26 25.85
C ASP A 202 -12.81 -4.81 25.41
N GLY A 203 -13.67 -4.07 26.12
CA GLY A 203 -14.04 -2.71 25.73
C GLY A 203 -14.92 -2.63 24.47
N SER A 204 -15.39 -3.75 23.92
CA SER A 204 -16.12 -3.73 22.64
C SER A 204 -17.56 -3.24 22.80
N ASP A 205 -18.06 -2.45 21.85
CA ASP A 205 -19.48 -2.07 21.82
C ASP A 205 -20.38 -3.32 21.74
N THR A 206 -21.25 -3.52 22.72
CA THR A 206 -22.06 -4.76 22.79
C THR A 206 -23.45 -4.64 22.16
N ASN A 207 -24.02 -3.43 22.07
CA ASN A 207 -25.42 -3.22 21.69
C ASN A 207 -25.61 -2.53 20.33
N PHE A 208 -24.53 -2.20 19.61
CA PHE A 208 -24.62 -1.65 18.26
C PHE A 208 -25.42 -2.53 17.28
N PRO A 209 -25.47 -3.89 17.35
CA PRO A 209 -26.28 -4.67 16.42
C PRO A 209 -27.77 -4.38 16.58
N GLN A 210 -28.22 -4.08 17.81
CA GLN A 210 -29.59 -3.66 18.06
C GLN A 210 -29.87 -2.28 17.47
N MET A 211 -28.91 -1.35 17.53
CA MET A 211 -29.03 -0.04 16.88
C MET A 211 -29.28 -0.19 15.38
N ILE A 212 -28.47 -0.99 14.68
CA ILE A 212 -28.61 -1.25 13.24
C ILE A 212 -29.97 -1.89 12.96
N LYS A 213 -30.37 -2.89 13.75
CA LYS A 213 -31.67 -3.56 13.60
C LYS A 213 -32.85 -2.61 13.74
N GLU A 214 -32.86 -1.78 14.78
CA GLU A 214 -33.92 -0.78 14.99
C GLU A 214 -33.96 0.24 13.85
N ALA A 215 -32.79 0.63 13.32
CA ALA A 215 -32.72 1.55 12.18
C ALA A 215 -33.28 0.93 10.90
N CYS A 216 -32.87 -0.30 10.55
CA CYS A 216 -33.41 -1.03 9.39
C CYS A 216 -34.93 -1.19 9.48
N GLN A 217 -35.46 -1.56 10.65
CA GLN A 217 -36.91 -1.70 10.86
C GLN A 217 -37.69 -0.39 10.65
N GLN A 218 -37.09 0.77 10.94
CA GLN A 218 -37.75 2.08 10.78
C GLN A 218 -37.75 2.62 9.35
N VAL A 219 -36.95 2.01 8.46
CA VAL A 219 -36.83 2.41 7.05
C VAL A 219 -37.34 1.35 6.07
N ASP A 220 -37.71 0.16 6.56
CA ASP A 220 -38.24 -0.98 5.77
C ASP A 220 -39.44 -0.59 4.89
N ASP A 221 -40.30 0.33 5.34
CA ASP A 221 -41.43 0.81 4.55
C ASP A 221 -41.07 1.91 3.53
N LYS A 222 -39.82 2.39 3.53
CA LYS A 222 -39.33 3.51 2.71
C LYS A 222 -38.23 3.11 1.73
N VAL A 223 -37.55 2.00 1.99
CA VAL A 223 -36.38 1.54 1.27
C VAL A 223 -36.59 0.09 0.90
N ASN A 224 -36.38 -0.25 -0.38
CA ASN A 224 -36.34 -1.63 -0.82
C ASN A 224 -34.92 -2.20 -0.62
N PHE A 225 -34.72 -3.05 0.38
CA PHE A 225 -33.41 -3.64 0.67
C PHE A 225 -32.89 -4.52 -0.46
N ALA A 226 -33.76 -5.03 -1.33
CA ALA A 226 -33.37 -5.78 -2.52
C ALA A 226 -32.59 -4.96 -3.56
N ASP A 227 -32.63 -3.62 -3.49
CA ASP A 227 -31.88 -2.74 -4.40
C ASP A 227 -30.37 -2.68 -4.07
N TYR A 228 -29.95 -3.26 -2.94
CA TYR A 228 -28.59 -3.22 -2.40
C TYR A 228 -27.93 -4.60 -2.37
N ASP A 229 -28.37 -5.53 -3.21
CA ASP A 229 -27.75 -6.85 -3.43
C ASP A 229 -27.22 -6.86 -4.88
N SER A 230 -26.08 -6.22 -5.09
CA SER A 230 -25.53 -5.99 -6.43
C SER A 230 -24.88 -7.24 -7.02
N ASP A 231 -24.43 -8.16 -6.17
CA ASP A 231 -23.78 -9.41 -6.59
C ASP A 231 -24.74 -10.61 -6.67
N GLY A 232 -25.95 -10.48 -6.14
CA GLY A 232 -27.02 -11.47 -6.22
C GLY A 232 -26.85 -12.63 -5.26
N ASP A 233 -26.04 -12.50 -4.21
CA ASP A 233 -25.74 -13.57 -3.25
C ASP A 233 -26.84 -13.75 -2.18
N GLY A 234 -27.86 -12.88 -2.17
CA GLY A 234 -28.99 -12.90 -1.25
C GLY A 234 -28.77 -12.08 0.03
N TYR A 235 -27.62 -11.40 0.15
CA TYR A 235 -27.33 -10.44 1.19
C TYR A 235 -27.43 -9.01 0.66
N VAL A 236 -27.70 -8.08 1.57
CA VAL A 236 -27.44 -6.67 1.30
C VAL A 236 -25.94 -6.45 1.37
N ASP A 237 -25.35 -5.92 0.29
CA ASP A 237 -23.91 -5.72 0.12
C ASP A 237 -23.33 -4.95 1.31
N LEU A 238 -24.00 -3.87 1.73
CA LEU A 238 -23.59 -3.03 2.86
C LEU A 238 -24.71 -2.15 3.40
N VAL A 239 -24.95 -2.23 4.71
CA VAL A 239 -25.66 -1.20 5.48
C VAL A 239 -24.65 -0.38 6.28
N TYR A 240 -24.51 0.90 5.94
CA TYR A 240 -23.62 1.82 6.65
C TYR A 240 -24.41 2.71 7.59
N VAL A 241 -23.97 2.86 8.83
CA VAL A 241 -24.58 3.78 9.79
C VAL A 241 -23.67 4.98 10.01
N ILE A 242 -24.24 6.17 9.89
CA ILE A 242 -23.63 7.38 10.44
C ILE A 242 -24.48 7.80 11.62
N TYR A 243 -23.89 7.89 12.81
CA TYR A 243 -24.61 8.21 14.04
C TYR A 243 -24.31 9.63 14.54
N ALA A 244 -25.31 10.26 15.17
CA ALA A 244 -25.17 11.56 15.80
C ALA A 244 -24.23 11.54 17.02
N GLY A 245 -23.28 12.46 17.08
CA GLY A 245 -22.35 12.60 18.22
C GLY A 245 -20.88 12.34 17.89
N TYR A 246 -20.07 12.16 18.94
CA TYR A 246 -18.62 11.97 18.88
C TYR A 246 -18.23 10.49 18.90
N SER A 247 -17.00 10.20 18.47
CA SER A 247 -16.39 8.87 18.47
C SER A 247 -15.70 8.51 19.79
N GLU A 248 -15.80 7.26 20.24
CA GLU A 248 -14.97 6.72 21.32
C GLU A 248 -13.49 6.61 20.92
N SER A 249 -13.19 6.43 19.63
CA SER A 249 -11.82 6.29 19.10
C SER A 249 -10.96 7.55 19.25
N ILE A 250 -11.56 8.69 19.62
CA ILE A 250 -10.85 9.95 19.83
C ILE A 250 -10.60 10.14 21.32
N VAL A 251 -9.33 10.24 21.69
CA VAL A 251 -8.89 10.41 23.08
C VAL A 251 -9.62 11.56 23.79
N GLY A 252 -10.13 11.27 24.99
CA GLY A 252 -10.86 12.22 25.82
C GLY A 252 -12.38 12.23 25.62
N ASN A 253 -12.91 11.46 24.66
CA ASN A 253 -14.34 11.21 24.55
C ASN A 253 -14.82 10.14 25.54
N SER A 254 -16.14 10.11 25.75
CA SER A 254 -16.77 9.16 26.68
C SER A 254 -16.79 7.75 26.09
N GLY A 255 -16.56 6.73 26.92
CA GLY A 255 -16.82 5.32 26.57
C GLY A 255 -18.31 4.94 26.50
N ASP A 256 -19.18 5.95 26.38
CA ASP A 256 -20.60 5.82 26.04
C ASP A 256 -20.85 6.14 24.54
N CYS A 257 -19.83 6.68 23.87
CA CYS A 257 -19.79 6.84 22.42
C CYS A 257 -19.54 5.48 21.77
N LEU A 258 -19.96 5.32 20.51
CA LEU A 258 -19.64 4.11 19.74
C LEU A 258 -18.22 4.22 19.16
N TRP A 259 -17.50 3.12 19.10
CA TRP A 259 -16.26 3.04 18.33
C TRP A 259 -16.58 2.79 16.85
N PRO A 260 -16.08 3.60 15.89
CA PRO A 260 -16.24 3.35 14.46
C PRO A 260 -15.67 1.99 14.08
N LYS A 261 -16.44 1.20 13.32
CA LYS A 261 -16.05 -0.17 12.94
C LYS A 261 -16.84 -0.66 11.76
N SER A 262 -16.34 -1.70 11.11
CA SER A 262 -17.10 -2.50 10.15
C SER A 262 -16.98 -3.99 10.45
N GLY A 263 -17.82 -4.79 9.80
CA GLY A 263 -17.79 -6.24 9.95
C GLY A 263 -19.07 -6.90 9.51
N THR A 264 -19.36 -8.06 10.11
CA THR A 264 -20.59 -8.82 9.87
C THR A 264 -21.30 -9.11 11.18
N VAL A 265 -22.62 -8.94 11.20
CA VAL A 265 -23.47 -9.28 12.33
C VAL A 265 -24.87 -9.62 11.86
N GLY A 266 -25.53 -10.62 12.45
CA GLY A 266 -26.91 -10.94 12.09
C GLY A 266 -27.89 -9.83 12.50
N VAL A 267 -28.42 -9.07 11.53
CA VAL A 267 -29.38 -7.98 11.79
C VAL A 267 -30.82 -8.45 11.59
N GLY A 268 -31.13 -8.96 10.39
CA GLY A 268 -32.48 -9.36 10.00
C GLY A 268 -32.61 -9.60 8.49
N THR A 269 -33.82 -9.94 8.05
CA THR A 269 -34.17 -10.13 6.64
C THR A 269 -35.25 -9.12 6.26
N TYR A 270 -35.03 -8.39 5.16
CA TYR A 270 -35.87 -7.30 4.66
C TYR A 270 -35.96 -7.45 3.14
N ASP A 271 -37.16 -7.35 2.57
CA ASP A 271 -37.41 -7.54 1.13
C ASP A 271 -36.77 -8.82 0.53
N GLY A 272 -36.69 -9.89 1.33
CA GLY A 272 -36.10 -11.17 0.94
C GLY A 272 -34.57 -11.20 0.91
N LYS A 273 -33.88 -10.14 1.38
CA LYS A 273 -32.42 -10.08 1.53
C LYS A 273 -31.99 -10.09 2.98
N THR A 274 -30.85 -10.71 3.28
CA THR A 274 -30.30 -10.74 4.64
C THR A 274 -29.34 -9.56 4.85
N VAL A 275 -29.57 -8.77 5.90
CA VAL A 275 -28.63 -7.72 6.31
C VAL A 275 -27.63 -8.32 7.29
N SER A 276 -26.34 -8.26 6.92
CA SER A 276 -25.25 -8.79 7.73
C SER A 276 -24.00 -7.92 7.73
N ARG A 277 -23.51 -7.51 6.56
CA ARG A 277 -22.33 -6.64 6.45
C ARG A 277 -22.70 -5.20 6.82
N PHE A 278 -21.87 -4.58 7.66
CA PHE A 278 -22.14 -3.24 8.16
C PHE A 278 -20.87 -2.39 8.30
N GLY A 279 -21.06 -1.07 8.36
CA GLY A 279 -20.07 -0.07 8.79
C GLY A 279 -20.71 0.97 9.72
N ILE A 280 -19.94 1.58 10.61
CA ILE A 280 -20.41 2.57 11.59
C ILE A 280 -19.39 3.72 11.70
N ASN A 281 -19.85 4.97 11.52
CA ASN A 281 -19.08 6.19 11.80
C ASN A 281 -19.91 7.25 12.54
N ASN A 282 -19.21 8.21 13.14
CA ASN A 282 -19.74 9.33 13.90
C ASN A 282 -19.93 10.59 13.04
N GLU A 283 -20.82 11.48 13.49
CA GLU A 283 -21.03 12.81 12.89
C GLU A 283 -19.90 13.79 13.21
N LEU A 284 -19.46 13.84 14.47
CA LEU A 284 -18.62 14.92 15.00
C LEU A 284 -17.17 14.50 15.19
N ASN A 285 -16.22 15.31 14.73
CA ASN A 285 -14.79 15.14 15.02
C ASN A 285 -14.42 15.70 16.39
N ASN A 286 -13.18 15.46 16.82
CA ASN A 286 -12.61 16.00 18.05
C ASN A 286 -13.40 15.58 19.31
N LYS A 287 -13.35 16.40 20.36
CA LYS A 287 -14.05 16.17 21.64
C LYS A 287 -15.00 17.32 21.98
N PRO A 288 -16.02 17.11 22.84
CA PRO A 288 -16.96 18.16 23.24
C PRO A 288 -16.31 19.48 23.69
N ALA A 289 -15.16 19.40 24.37
CA ALA A 289 -14.42 20.55 24.87
C ALA A 289 -13.82 21.45 23.77
N ASP A 290 -13.69 20.94 22.53
CA ASP A 290 -13.15 21.68 21.39
C ASP A 290 -14.25 22.44 20.62
N THR A 291 -15.51 22.41 21.09
CA THR A 291 -16.61 23.22 20.53
C THR A 291 -16.29 24.71 20.67
N GLN A 292 -16.42 25.47 19.60
CA GLN A 292 -16.13 26.92 19.59
C GLN A 292 -17.37 27.72 19.21
N ASP A 293 -17.76 28.70 20.04
CA ASP A 293 -18.91 29.58 19.78
C ASP A 293 -20.21 28.83 19.42
N GLY A 294 -20.41 27.64 20.01
CA GLY A 294 -21.56 26.77 19.72
C GLY A 294 -21.48 26.03 18.38
N LYS A 295 -20.33 26.07 17.70
CA LYS A 295 -20.04 25.33 16.47
C LYS A 295 -19.14 24.12 16.72
N TYR A 296 -19.30 23.12 15.86
CA TYR A 296 -18.67 21.81 15.98
C TYR A 296 -17.72 21.52 14.82
N TYR A 297 -16.85 20.53 14.97
CA TYR A 297 -16.13 19.95 13.83
C TYR A 297 -16.93 18.77 13.29
N ILE A 298 -17.20 18.75 11.98
CA ILE A 298 -17.71 17.56 11.31
C ILE A 298 -16.58 16.53 11.21
N ASN A 299 -16.87 15.23 11.37
CA ASN A 299 -15.85 14.20 11.16
C ASN A 299 -15.27 14.32 9.73
N GLY A 300 -13.95 14.13 9.58
CA GLY A 300 -13.32 14.08 8.27
C GLY A 300 -13.63 12.76 7.54
N ILE A 301 -13.42 12.69 6.22
CA ILE A 301 -13.69 11.46 5.45
C ILE A 301 -12.74 10.29 5.74
N GLY A 302 -11.56 10.54 6.32
CA GLY A 302 -10.53 9.53 6.46
C GLY A 302 -10.94 8.32 7.30
N LEU A 303 -11.63 8.54 8.42
CA LEU A 303 -12.12 7.43 9.25
C LEU A 303 -13.23 6.63 8.54
N PHE A 304 -14.09 7.29 7.76
CA PHE A 304 -15.06 6.58 6.92
C PHE A 304 -14.34 5.77 5.84
N CYS A 305 -13.34 6.35 5.17
CA CYS A 305 -12.57 5.66 4.15
C CYS A 305 -11.87 4.41 4.71
N HIS A 306 -11.25 4.50 5.90
CA HIS A 306 -10.67 3.36 6.60
C HIS A 306 -11.70 2.25 6.85
N GLU A 307 -12.81 2.57 7.53
CA GLU A 307 -13.84 1.58 7.86
C GLU A 307 -14.53 0.99 6.63
N PHE A 308 -14.76 1.80 5.60
CA PHE A 308 -15.31 1.33 4.33
C PHE A 308 -14.34 0.38 3.62
N SER A 309 -13.02 0.58 3.74
CA SER A 309 -12.00 -0.28 3.13
C SER A 309 -12.03 -1.72 3.68
N HIS A 310 -12.34 -1.89 4.97
CA HIS A 310 -12.57 -3.21 5.55
C HIS A 310 -13.78 -3.92 4.94
N THR A 311 -14.80 -3.17 4.47
CA THR A 311 -15.93 -3.77 3.74
C THR A 311 -15.50 -4.33 2.39
N LEU A 312 -14.40 -3.79 1.82
CA LEU A 312 -13.69 -4.31 0.66
C LEU A 312 -12.72 -5.45 1.02
N GLY A 313 -12.65 -5.87 2.29
CA GLY A 313 -11.83 -6.99 2.73
C GLY A 313 -10.35 -6.67 2.99
N LEU A 314 -9.98 -5.39 2.98
CA LEU A 314 -8.64 -4.96 3.37
C LEU A 314 -8.48 -5.07 4.90
N PRO A 315 -7.42 -5.72 5.42
CA PRO A 315 -7.15 -5.79 6.86
C PRO A 315 -6.55 -4.48 7.37
N ASP A 316 -6.59 -4.29 8.69
CA ASP A 316 -5.69 -3.36 9.36
C ASP A 316 -4.24 -3.74 9.07
N ILE A 317 -3.39 -2.75 8.76
CA ILE A 317 -1.97 -3.00 8.48
C ILE A 317 -1.02 -2.42 9.54
N TYR A 318 -1.55 -1.83 10.61
CA TYR A 318 -0.78 -1.54 11.83
C TYR A 318 -0.68 -2.76 12.75
N PRO A 319 0.31 -2.80 13.68
CA PRO A 319 0.35 -3.81 14.72
C PRO A 319 -0.76 -3.57 15.76
N THR A 320 -1.76 -4.46 15.83
CA THR A 320 -2.85 -4.38 16.83
C THR A 320 -2.43 -4.88 18.23
N ASN A 321 -1.20 -5.38 18.37
CA ASN A 321 -0.62 -5.88 19.61
C ASN A 321 0.58 -5.05 20.10
N GLU A 322 0.71 -3.82 19.61
CA GLU A 322 1.71 -2.83 20.06
C GLU A 322 3.17 -3.26 19.88
N ILE A 323 3.46 -4.21 18.98
CA ILE A 323 4.84 -4.65 18.75
C ILE A 323 5.65 -3.57 18.03
N THR A 324 6.93 -3.45 18.41
CA THR A 324 7.84 -2.41 17.93
C THR A 324 9.11 -2.95 17.28
N GLU A 325 9.49 -4.18 17.58
CA GLU A 325 10.77 -4.75 17.15
C GLU A 325 10.76 -5.10 15.66
N HIS A 326 11.60 -4.39 14.89
CA HIS A 326 11.77 -4.55 13.44
C HIS A 326 10.45 -4.48 12.67
N ASN A 327 9.61 -3.49 12.98
CA ASN A 327 8.27 -3.39 12.44
C ASN A 327 7.86 -1.93 12.17
N GLN A 328 8.42 -1.35 11.13
CA GLN A 328 7.90 -0.09 10.60
C GLN A 328 6.67 -0.40 9.75
N SER A 329 5.52 -0.46 10.42
CA SER A 329 4.23 -0.47 9.74
C SER A 329 4.07 0.77 8.87
N PRO A 330 3.08 0.80 7.98
CA PRO A 330 2.91 1.92 7.06
C PRO A 330 2.65 3.27 7.74
N GLU A 331 2.15 3.31 8.97
CA GLU A 331 1.95 4.54 9.74
C GLU A 331 1.16 5.58 8.91
N TYR A 332 1.66 6.81 8.78
CA TYR A 332 1.04 7.87 7.99
C TYR A 332 1.16 7.70 6.47
N TRP A 333 1.64 6.54 5.99
CA TRP A 333 1.77 6.25 4.56
C TRP A 333 0.61 5.45 3.98
N ASP A 334 -0.36 5.05 4.79
CA ASP A 334 -1.49 4.25 4.34
C ASP A 334 -2.78 4.54 5.11
N VAL A 335 -3.92 4.49 4.44
CA VAL A 335 -5.24 4.70 5.05
C VAL A 335 -5.65 3.55 5.96
N MET A 336 -5.12 2.34 5.77
CA MET A 336 -5.36 1.16 6.62
C MET A 336 -4.46 1.13 7.87
N ASP A 337 -3.74 2.23 8.10
CA ASP A 337 -2.97 2.59 9.29
C ASP A 337 -3.28 4.08 9.62
N MET A 338 -2.34 4.83 10.18
CA MET A 338 -2.52 6.21 10.65
C MET A 338 -2.80 7.25 9.54
N GLY A 339 -2.67 6.89 8.26
CA GLY A 339 -2.94 7.78 7.13
C GLY A 339 -4.40 8.22 7.02
N ASN A 340 -5.33 7.54 7.69
CA ASN A 340 -6.73 7.97 7.83
C ASN A 340 -6.89 9.24 8.69
N TYR A 341 -5.96 9.54 9.58
CA TYR A 341 -5.95 10.74 10.44
C TYR A 341 -5.21 11.93 9.81
N GLN A 342 -4.67 11.75 8.61
CA GLN A 342 -3.94 12.81 7.93
C GLN A 342 -4.80 14.07 7.76
N ALA A 343 -4.22 15.22 8.13
CA ALA A 343 -4.93 16.50 8.21
C ALA A 343 -6.26 16.40 8.99
N ASP A 344 -6.20 15.85 10.21
CA ASP A 344 -7.34 15.63 11.13
C ASP A 344 -8.48 14.80 10.51
N GLY A 345 -8.13 13.94 9.55
CA GLY A 345 -9.03 13.07 8.80
C GLY A 345 -9.72 13.72 7.61
N TYR A 346 -9.48 15.00 7.31
CA TYR A 346 -10.12 15.68 6.18
C TYR A 346 -9.43 15.41 4.83
N GLN A 347 -8.23 14.82 4.85
CA GLN A 347 -7.49 14.48 3.64
C GLN A 347 -6.68 13.19 3.86
N PRO A 348 -7.34 12.01 3.83
CA PRO A 348 -6.68 10.73 4.02
C PRO A 348 -5.63 10.46 2.93
N ILE A 349 -4.64 9.67 3.32
CA ILE A 349 -3.58 9.19 2.42
C ILE A 349 -4.15 8.16 1.43
N PRO A 350 -3.74 8.18 0.15
CA PRO A 350 -4.12 7.16 -0.83
C PRO A 350 -3.70 5.74 -0.47
N TYR A 351 -4.36 4.75 -1.08
CA TYR A 351 -3.92 3.36 -1.03
C TYR A 351 -2.55 3.13 -1.65
N SER A 352 -1.82 2.20 -1.06
CA SER A 352 -0.60 1.62 -1.58
C SER A 352 -0.80 0.85 -2.89
N PRO A 353 0.27 0.57 -3.65
CA PRO A 353 0.17 -0.27 -4.84
C PRO A 353 -0.14 -1.72 -4.49
N TRP A 354 0.11 -2.14 -3.25
CA TRP A 354 -0.26 -3.46 -2.76
C TRP A 354 -1.78 -3.60 -2.70
N GLU A 355 -2.45 -2.70 -2.00
CA GLU A 355 -3.91 -2.73 -1.86
C GLU A 355 -4.60 -2.61 -3.21
N LYS A 356 -4.19 -1.64 -4.05
CA LYS A 356 -4.73 -1.49 -5.41
C LYS A 356 -4.57 -2.77 -6.25
N SER A 357 -3.51 -3.54 -6.02
CA SER A 357 -3.26 -4.80 -6.74
C SER A 357 -4.17 -5.93 -6.24
N ILE A 358 -4.32 -6.11 -4.93
CA ILE A 358 -5.09 -7.22 -4.35
C ILE A 358 -6.61 -7.02 -4.46
N VAL A 359 -7.10 -5.77 -4.45
CA VAL A 359 -8.51 -5.46 -4.77
C VAL A 359 -8.78 -5.45 -6.28
N GLY A 360 -7.72 -5.56 -7.09
CA GLY A 360 -7.81 -5.72 -8.54
C GLY A 360 -8.09 -4.45 -9.33
N TRP A 361 -7.72 -3.27 -8.82
CA TRP A 361 -7.79 -2.00 -9.57
C TRP A 361 -6.56 -1.79 -10.45
N LYS A 362 -5.35 -1.99 -9.95
CA LYS A 362 -4.14 -1.72 -10.73
C LYS A 362 -3.02 -2.66 -10.32
N GLN A 363 -2.45 -3.36 -11.30
CA GLN A 363 -1.29 -4.22 -11.10
C GLN A 363 0.01 -3.43 -11.28
N PRO A 364 1.00 -3.58 -10.39
CA PRO A 364 2.33 -3.00 -10.58
C PRO A 364 3.07 -3.68 -11.73
N THR A 365 3.96 -2.95 -12.38
CA THR A 365 4.80 -3.49 -13.45
C THR A 365 5.96 -4.28 -12.85
N LEU A 366 6.07 -5.57 -13.17
CA LEU A 366 7.19 -6.40 -12.75
C LEU A 366 8.49 -5.94 -13.43
N LEU A 367 9.55 -5.71 -12.64
CA LEU A 367 10.89 -5.47 -13.13
C LEU A 367 11.64 -6.80 -13.31
N SER A 368 12.44 -6.88 -14.37
CA SER A 368 13.30 -8.04 -14.62
C SER A 368 14.47 -8.08 -13.65
N ASP A 369 14.82 -9.26 -13.15
CA ASP A 369 15.97 -9.42 -12.23
C ASP A 369 17.33 -9.34 -12.93
N THR A 370 17.35 -9.18 -14.26
CA THR A 370 18.60 -9.17 -15.06
C THR A 370 18.75 -7.98 -16.00
N GLU A 371 17.65 -7.29 -16.32
CA GLU A 371 17.67 -6.13 -17.22
C GLU A 371 18.01 -4.85 -16.45
N ALA A 372 19.28 -4.45 -16.49
CA ALA A 372 19.70 -3.16 -15.96
C ALA A 372 19.18 -2.01 -16.83
N LYS A 373 18.55 -1.01 -16.21
CA LYS A 373 18.01 0.17 -16.91
C LYS A 373 17.89 1.39 -16.02
N GLN A 374 17.76 2.56 -16.63
CA GLN A 374 17.35 3.77 -15.94
C GLN A 374 15.84 3.88 -15.96
N ILE A 375 15.23 4.04 -14.79
CA ILE A 375 13.78 4.11 -14.60
C ILE A 375 13.38 5.55 -14.32
N LYS A 376 12.21 5.93 -14.86
CA LYS A 376 11.51 7.17 -14.53
C LYS A 376 10.13 6.83 -14.04
N LEU A 377 9.73 7.39 -12.91
CA LEU A 377 8.46 7.13 -12.27
C LEU A 377 7.72 8.44 -12.05
N GLU A 378 6.53 8.54 -12.62
CA GLU A 378 5.61 9.68 -12.46
C GLU A 378 4.98 9.68 -11.05
N PRO A 379 4.49 10.84 -10.56
CA PRO A 379 3.71 10.89 -9.33
C PRO A 379 2.54 9.90 -9.34
N TYR A 380 2.44 9.11 -8.27
CA TYR A 380 1.53 7.98 -8.16
C TYR A 380 0.06 8.39 -8.22
N ASP A 381 -0.29 9.57 -7.71
CA ASP A 381 -1.64 10.13 -7.79
C ASP A 381 -2.04 10.58 -9.21
N LYS A 382 -1.09 10.66 -10.16
CA LYS A 382 -1.34 11.02 -11.56
C LYS A 382 -1.35 9.82 -12.49
N ALA A 383 -0.42 8.88 -12.30
CA ALA A 383 -0.24 7.73 -13.19
C ALA A 383 -0.80 6.41 -12.61
N SER A 384 -0.95 6.33 -11.28
CA SER A 384 -1.21 5.08 -10.55
C SER A 384 -0.19 3.97 -10.89
N ASP A 385 0.99 4.32 -11.40
CA ASP A 385 2.02 3.35 -11.81
C ASP A 385 2.99 3.08 -10.67
N ALA A 386 3.30 1.80 -10.47
CA ALA A 386 4.29 1.31 -9.52
C ALA A 386 5.07 0.15 -10.13
N TYR A 387 6.28 -0.10 -9.61
CA TYR A 387 7.08 -1.25 -10.01
C TYR A 387 7.12 -2.32 -8.91
N LYS A 388 7.13 -3.59 -9.31
CA LYS A 388 7.30 -4.75 -8.41
C LYS A 388 8.67 -5.38 -8.65
N ILE A 389 9.39 -5.72 -7.58
CA ILE A 389 10.65 -6.48 -7.60
C ILE A 389 10.46 -7.72 -6.72
N ILE A 390 10.72 -8.91 -7.24
CA ILE A 390 10.71 -10.13 -6.41
C ILE A 390 12.06 -10.20 -5.68
N ALA A 391 12.05 -10.03 -4.37
CA ALA A 391 13.26 -9.82 -3.59
C ALA A 391 13.94 -11.15 -3.21
N ASN A 392 13.17 -12.24 -3.09
CA ASN A 392 13.71 -13.58 -2.82
C ASN A 392 12.85 -14.70 -3.43
N SER A 393 13.36 -15.94 -3.38
CA SER A 393 12.65 -17.12 -3.91
C SER A 393 11.47 -17.55 -3.05
N GLN A 394 11.36 -17.04 -1.83
CA GLN A 394 10.21 -17.25 -0.96
C GLN A 394 9.01 -16.40 -1.41
N GLY A 395 9.21 -15.35 -2.21
CA GLY A 395 8.13 -14.50 -2.71
C GLY A 395 7.96 -13.20 -1.94
N GLU A 396 8.85 -12.86 -1.01
CA GLU A 396 8.89 -11.49 -0.48
C GLU A 396 9.26 -10.53 -1.62
N TYR A 397 8.56 -9.40 -1.71
CA TYR A 397 8.71 -8.48 -2.83
C TYR A 397 8.68 -7.02 -2.40
N LEU A 398 9.22 -6.17 -3.27
CA LEU A 398 9.19 -4.73 -3.11
C LEU A 398 8.20 -4.10 -4.06
N LEU A 399 7.55 -3.02 -3.61
CA LEU A 399 6.79 -2.11 -4.48
C LEU A 399 7.43 -0.73 -4.44
N LEU A 400 7.66 -0.16 -5.61
CA LEU A 400 8.26 1.15 -5.80
C LEU A 400 7.19 2.12 -6.30
N GLN A 401 6.90 3.15 -5.51
CA GLN A 401 5.98 4.22 -5.89
C GLN A 401 6.63 5.58 -5.72
N ASN A 402 6.28 6.55 -6.57
CA ASN A 402 6.73 7.94 -6.41
C ASN A 402 5.57 8.78 -5.88
N ILE A 403 5.69 9.29 -4.66
CA ILE A 403 4.68 10.17 -4.05
C ILE A 403 5.15 11.62 -4.07
N ARG A 404 4.20 12.56 -4.23
CA ARG A 404 4.46 14.00 -4.21
C ARG A 404 3.45 14.68 -3.30
N ASN A 405 3.83 15.75 -2.59
CA ASN A 405 2.92 16.53 -1.74
C ASN A 405 1.90 17.37 -2.54
N GLU A 406 1.15 16.71 -3.41
CA GLU A 406 0.07 17.21 -4.25
C GLU A 406 -1.14 16.31 -4.10
N GLY A 407 -2.28 16.72 -4.66
CA GLY A 407 -3.48 15.88 -4.66
C GLY A 407 -3.87 15.42 -3.25
N TRP A 408 -4.20 14.15 -3.09
CA TRP A 408 -4.47 13.49 -1.81
C TRP A 408 -3.23 13.42 -0.89
N TYR A 409 -2.02 13.38 -1.44
CA TYR A 409 -0.76 13.37 -0.70
C TYR A 409 -0.30 14.76 -0.22
N LYS A 410 -1.06 15.84 -0.47
CA LYS A 410 -0.69 17.22 -0.12
C LYS A 410 -0.21 17.41 1.32
N LYS A 411 -0.65 16.54 2.23
CA LYS A 411 -0.37 16.59 3.66
C LYS A 411 0.55 15.48 4.17
N ALA A 412 0.98 14.58 3.29
CA ALA A 412 1.98 13.56 3.60
C ALA A 412 3.25 14.18 4.21
N LEU A 413 3.91 13.42 5.09
CA LEU A 413 5.06 13.92 5.84
C LEU A 413 6.30 14.12 4.97
N GLY A 414 6.44 13.35 3.89
CA GLY A 414 7.54 13.45 2.94
C GLY A 414 7.10 13.14 1.50
N TYR A 415 8.05 13.18 0.57
CA TYR A 415 7.83 12.89 -0.85
C TYR A 415 9.08 12.36 -1.55
N GLY A 416 8.86 11.58 -2.62
CA GLY A 416 9.90 10.88 -3.37
C GLY A 416 9.50 9.43 -3.63
N LEU A 417 10.51 8.58 -3.82
CA LEU A 417 10.36 7.14 -3.96
C LEU A 417 10.06 6.51 -2.60
N LEU A 418 8.82 6.09 -2.38
CA LEU A 418 8.45 5.24 -1.26
C LEU A 418 8.62 3.77 -1.67
N VAL A 419 9.29 2.99 -0.83
CA VAL A 419 9.58 1.58 -1.07
C VAL A 419 8.80 0.76 -0.05
N TRP A 420 7.91 -0.09 -0.52
CA TRP A 420 7.17 -1.04 0.31
C TRP A 420 7.85 -2.41 0.26
N ARG A 421 7.79 -3.15 1.34
CA ARG A 421 8.21 -4.56 1.44
C ARG A 421 7.01 -5.38 1.88
N ILE A 422 6.66 -6.37 1.06
CA ILE A 422 5.47 -7.20 1.23
C ILE A 422 5.87 -8.67 1.40
N ASP A 423 5.34 -9.31 2.45
CA ASP A 423 5.51 -10.74 2.74
C ASP A 423 4.17 -11.44 2.99
N TYR A 424 3.62 -12.03 1.94
CA TYR A 424 2.41 -12.86 1.97
C TYR A 424 2.66 -14.20 1.25
N ASP A 425 3.87 -14.73 1.40
CA ASP A 425 4.28 -15.96 0.71
C ASP A 425 3.54 -17.22 1.19
N ASP A 426 3.21 -17.29 2.48
CA ASP A 426 2.66 -18.45 3.15
C ASP A 426 1.12 -18.46 3.15
N LEU A 427 0.47 -17.33 2.87
CA LEU A 427 -0.98 -17.18 2.87
C LEU A 427 -1.57 -17.22 1.45
N PRO A 428 -2.66 -17.98 1.20
CA PRO A 428 -3.26 -18.12 -0.14
C PRO A 428 -4.07 -16.91 -0.63
N SER A 429 -4.45 -16.02 0.28
CA SER A 429 -5.24 -14.82 -0.01
C SER A 429 -5.06 -13.82 1.13
N VAL A 430 -5.36 -12.55 0.86
CA VAL A 430 -5.48 -11.52 1.90
C VAL A 430 -6.89 -11.57 2.46
N ASN A 431 -7.05 -11.58 3.77
CA ASN A 431 -8.36 -11.61 4.43
C ASN A 431 -8.46 -10.49 5.45
N LEU A 432 -9.69 -10.03 5.72
CA LEU A 432 -9.96 -8.98 6.69
C LEU A 432 -9.40 -9.27 8.09
N GLY A 433 -9.38 -10.55 8.49
CA GLY A 433 -8.85 -10.97 9.79
C GLY A 433 -7.33 -11.17 9.83
N ASP A 434 -6.63 -10.89 8.72
CA ASP A 434 -5.18 -10.93 8.73
C ASP A 434 -4.64 -9.82 9.62
N ASN A 435 -3.55 -10.11 10.32
CA ASN A 435 -2.86 -9.12 11.16
C ASN A 435 -1.41 -9.04 10.67
N PRO A 436 -1.16 -8.42 9.50
CA PRO A 436 0.09 -8.54 8.76
C PRO A 436 1.31 -8.14 9.58
N ASN A 437 1.14 -7.21 10.50
CA ASN A 437 2.23 -6.65 11.29
C ASN A 437 2.18 -7.06 12.76
N ASN A 438 1.53 -8.16 13.13
CA ASN A 438 1.48 -8.62 14.54
C ASN A 438 2.59 -9.60 14.94
N THR A 439 3.44 -10.04 14.02
CA THR A 439 4.49 -11.01 14.34
C THR A 439 5.83 -10.31 14.54
N THR A 440 6.39 -10.43 15.75
CA THR A 440 7.69 -9.86 16.12
C THR A 440 8.77 -10.24 15.11
N GLY A 441 9.48 -9.23 14.57
CA GLY A 441 10.55 -9.43 13.59
C GLY A 441 10.10 -9.93 12.22
N LYS A 442 8.79 -10.01 11.96
CA LYS A 442 8.23 -10.48 10.68
C LYS A 442 7.07 -9.60 10.19
N PRO A 443 7.27 -8.29 9.96
CA PRO A 443 6.20 -7.49 9.40
C PRO A 443 5.98 -7.88 7.94
N ARG A 444 4.70 -8.00 7.58
CA ARG A 444 4.28 -8.42 6.23
C ARG A 444 3.98 -7.26 5.31
N VAL A 445 3.69 -6.07 5.84
CA VAL A 445 3.47 -4.86 5.04
C VAL A 445 4.27 -3.75 5.69
N MET A 446 5.43 -3.41 5.15
CA MET A 446 6.39 -2.51 5.79
C MET A 446 6.91 -1.46 4.82
N ILE A 447 7.20 -0.26 5.31
CA ILE A 447 8.01 0.72 4.57
C ILE A 447 9.48 0.39 4.75
N VAL A 448 10.24 0.41 3.66
CA VAL A 448 11.70 0.36 3.69
C VAL A 448 12.20 1.81 3.81
N PRO A 449 12.61 2.26 5.00
CA PRO A 449 12.92 3.67 5.22
C PRO A 449 14.26 4.03 4.60
N ALA A 450 14.33 5.19 3.95
CA ALA A 450 15.58 5.68 3.36
C ALA A 450 16.64 6.07 4.40
N ASP A 451 16.22 6.55 5.56
CA ASP A 451 17.11 6.84 6.69
C ASP A 451 17.59 5.57 7.44
N GLY A 452 17.01 4.40 7.13
CA GLY A 452 17.30 3.13 7.79
C GLY A 452 16.72 2.98 9.20
N MET A 453 15.90 3.92 9.65
CA MET A 453 15.33 3.97 10.99
C MET A 453 13.99 3.26 11.01
N VAL A 454 13.95 2.06 11.60
CA VAL A 454 12.75 1.24 11.67
C VAL A 454 11.97 1.58 12.94
N TYR A 455 11.09 2.58 12.82
CA TYR A 455 10.22 3.05 13.92
C TYR A 455 8.74 2.92 13.56
N ASN A 456 7.91 2.75 14.59
CA ASN A 456 6.47 2.82 14.53
C ASN A 456 5.92 3.61 15.73
N SER A 457 4.63 3.95 15.69
CA SER A 457 3.97 4.80 16.68
C SER A 457 3.95 4.22 18.10
N TYR A 458 4.21 2.92 18.28
CA TYR A 458 4.29 2.27 19.59
C TYR A 458 5.69 2.35 20.24
N ASN A 459 6.71 2.87 19.54
CA ASN A 459 8.06 3.02 20.09
C ASN A 459 8.13 4.07 21.22
N THR A 460 7.97 3.64 22.48
CA THR A 460 8.02 4.52 23.66
C THR A 460 9.44 5.03 24.02
N GLY A 461 10.48 4.42 23.47
CA GLY A 461 11.88 4.82 23.67
C GLY A 461 12.37 5.92 22.73
N VAL A 462 11.53 6.36 21.80
CA VAL A 462 11.83 7.36 20.78
C VAL A 462 10.83 8.51 20.94
N SER A 463 11.29 9.76 20.80
CA SER A 463 10.37 10.89 20.94
C SER A 463 9.42 10.96 19.73
N SER A 464 8.20 11.48 19.92
CA SER A 464 7.27 11.67 18.81
C SER A 464 7.85 12.55 17.70
N ASP A 465 8.64 13.57 18.05
CA ASP A 465 9.31 14.44 17.07
C ASP A 465 10.35 13.68 16.24
N ASP A 466 11.08 12.74 16.86
CA ASP A 466 12.04 11.88 16.14
C ASP A 466 11.34 10.88 15.23
N ILE A 467 10.21 10.29 15.66
CA ILE A 467 9.37 9.42 14.81
C ILE A 467 8.89 10.21 13.60
N ILE A 468 8.34 11.41 13.80
CA ILE A 468 7.89 12.28 12.69
C ILE A 468 9.06 12.66 11.78
N THR A 469 10.23 12.96 12.33
CA THR A 469 11.43 13.27 11.54
C THR A 469 11.88 12.07 10.72
N SER A 470 11.82 10.86 11.28
CA SER A 470 12.12 9.63 10.55
C SER A 470 11.13 9.40 9.41
N LEU A 471 9.83 9.52 9.68
CA LEU A 471 8.81 9.45 8.63
C LEU A 471 9.06 10.47 7.52
N GLN A 472 9.43 11.73 7.83
CA GLN A 472 9.79 12.71 6.79
C GLN A 472 10.95 12.27 5.88
N ASN A 473 11.81 11.38 6.38
CA ASN A 473 12.98 10.82 5.70
C ASN A 473 12.79 9.37 5.25
N ASP A 474 11.58 8.80 5.29
CA ASP A 474 11.32 7.48 4.71
C ASP A 474 11.47 7.46 3.17
N PRO A 475 10.96 8.45 2.40
CA PRO A 475 11.05 8.39 0.95
C PRO A 475 12.47 8.70 0.45
N PHE A 476 12.93 7.98 -0.57
CA PHE A 476 14.20 8.27 -1.25
C PHE A 476 14.03 9.36 -2.33
N PRO A 477 15.05 10.19 -2.57
CA PRO A 477 16.22 10.38 -1.73
C PRO A 477 15.91 11.27 -0.51
N THR A 478 16.66 11.07 0.57
CA THR A 478 16.67 11.95 1.74
C THR A 478 17.68 13.06 1.57
N TYR A 479 17.42 14.24 2.12
CA TYR A 479 18.36 15.35 2.11
C TYR A 479 19.27 15.31 3.33
N LYS A 480 20.52 15.76 3.17
CA LYS A 480 21.38 16.04 4.32
C LYS A 480 20.72 17.08 5.21
N ALA A 481 20.85 16.92 6.52
CA ALA A 481 20.40 17.91 7.48
C ALA A 481 20.87 19.33 7.09
N SER A 482 19.93 20.27 7.02
CA SER A 482 20.15 21.67 6.60
C SER A 482 20.54 21.90 5.13
N SER A 483 20.40 20.91 4.25
CA SER A 483 20.61 21.04 2.81
C SER A 483 19.30 20.88 2.03
N ALA A 484 19.07 21.75 1.04
CA ALA A 484 17.94 21.64 0.12
C ALA A 484 18.34 21.02 -1.23
N THR A 485 19.63 20.72 -1.43
CA THR A 485 20.17 20.34 -2.75
C THR A 485 21.09 19.13 -2.71
N GLU A 486 21.56 18.71 -1.54
CA GLU A 486 22.44 17.55 -1.38
C GLU A 486 21.71 16.41 -0.68
N TYR A 487 21.72 15.23 -1.31
CA TYR A 487 21.16 14.03 -0.73
C TYR A 487 22.10 13.40 0.29
N GLU A 488 21.52 12.85 1.36
CA GLU A 488 22.19 12.02 2.34
C GLU A 488 22.13 10.56 1.92
N VAL A 489 20.92 10.07 1.61
CA VAL A 489 20.68 8.74 1.06
C VAL A 489 19.97 8.86 -0.29
N ASN A 490 20.61 8.33 -1.34
CA ASN A 490 20.05 8.31 -2.69
C ASN A 490 20.25 6.95 -3.39
N SER A 491 20.41 5.89 -2.61
CA SER A 491 20.57 4.54 -3.13
C SER A 491 20.04 3.53 -2.13
N LEU A 492 19.54 2.41 -2.63
CA LEU A 492 19.11 1.26 -1.86
C LEU A 492 19.82 0.02 -2.43
N THR A 493 20.95 -0.37 -1.83
CA THR A 493 21.80 -1.45 -2.37
C THR A 493 21.73 -2.74 -1.54
N SER A 494 21.04 -2.70 -0.40
CA SER A 494 20.82 -3.82 0.49
C SER A 494 19.47 -3.63 1.16
N ILE A 495 18.58 -4.62 1.04
CA ILE A 495 17.27 -4.62 1.70
C ILE A 495 17.21 -5.77 2.69
N THR A 496 16.90 -5.46 3.96
CA THR A 496 16.63 -6.49 4.98
C THR A 496 15.23 -7.06 4.77
N LEU A 497 15.17 -8.35 4.45
CA LEU A 497 13.94 -9.13 4.28
C LEU A 497 13.64 -9.91 5.57
N ASN A 498 12.47 -10.54 5.67
CA ASN A 498 12.09 -11.29 6.89
C ASN A 498 13.02 -12.47 7.18
N ASN A 499 13.49 -13.15 6.13
CA ASN A 499 14.31 -14.36 6.25
C ASN A 499 15.64 -14.28 5.50
N SER A 500 15.96 -13.12 4.91
CA SER A 500 17.16 -12.94 4.08
C SER A 500 17.56 -11.47 3.93
N VAL A 501 18.56 -11.20 3.09
CA VAL A 501 18.93 -9.85 2.69
C VAL A 501 19.05 -9.85 1.18
N ASP A 502 18.36 -8.92 0.52
CA ASP A 502 18.47 -8.74 -0.92
C ASP A 502 19.56 -7.71 -1.25
N THR A 503 20.57 -8.15 -1.98
CA THR A 503 21.63 -7.32 -2.56
C THR A 503 21.70 -7.45 -4.08
N SER A 504 20.78 -8.23 -4.67
CA SER A 504 20.69 -8.49 -6.10
C SER A 504 19.92 -7.42 -6.85
N HIS A 505 19.07 -6.65 -6.18
CA HIS A 505 18.23 -5.62 -6.81
C HIS A 505 18.57 -4.19 -6.36
N PRO A 506 19.83 -3.72 -6.54
CA PRO A 506 20.21 -2.40 -6.08
C PRO A 506 19.56 -1.29 -6.91
N LEU A 507 19.16 -0.22 -6.23
CA LEU A 507 18.74 1.06 -6.78
C LEU A 507 19.86 2.08 -6.55
N TYR A 508 20.39 2.67 -7.62
CA TYR A 508 21.41 3.70 -7.56
C TYR A 508 20.89 5.05 -8.03
N ASN A 509 21.56 6.13 -7.62
CA ASN A 509 21.36 7.48 -8.15
C ASN A 509 19.87 7.90 -8.15
N ILE A 510 19.16 7.59 -7.08
CA ILE A 510 17.76 7.99 -6.91
C ILE A 510 17.71 9.51 -6.81
N THR A 511 17.01 10.16 -7.72
CA THR A 511 16.85 11.61 -7.72
C THR A 511 15.40 11.99 -7.93
N LYS A 512 14.97 13.10 -7.33
CA LYS A 512 13.69 13.72 -7.59
C LYS A 512 13.87 15.04 -8.35
N ASP A 513 13.03 15.26 -9.35
CA ASP A 513 12.93 16.50 -10.10
C ASP A 513 11.82 17.36 -9.47
N GLU A 514 12.21 18.46 -8.82
CA GLU A 514 11.27 19.34 -8.13
C GLU A 514 10.28 20.04 -9.08
N ALA A 515 10.67 20.27 -10.34
CA ALA A 515 9.81 20.95 -11.32
C ALA A 515 8.75 20.02 -11.91
N THR A 516 9.11 18.77 -12.21
CA THR A 516 8.20 17.81 -12.85
C THR A 516 7.53 16.86 -11.87
N GLY A 517 8.19 16.55 -10.75
CA GLY A 517 7.78 15.53 -9.79
C GLY A 517 8.22 14.13 -10.14
N LEU A 518 9.02 13.97 -11.20
CA LEU A 518 9.59 12.70 -11.57
C LEU A 518 10.61 12.24 -10.54
N VAL A 519 10.54 10.95 -10.21
CA VAL A 519 11.65 10.22 -9.60
C VAL A 519 12.38 9.45 -10.68
N THR A 520 13.71 9.48 -10.66
CA THR A 520 14.54 8.67 -11.54
C THR A 520 15.56 7.89 -10.74
N PHE A 521 15.85 6.66 -11.16
CA PHE A 521 16.87 5.84 -10.53
C PHE A 521 17.45 4.82 -11.52
N ASP A 522 18.65 4.36 -11.21
CA ASP A 522 19.38 3.34 -11.95
C ASP A 522 19.13 1.98 -11.30
N TYR A 523 18.52 1.05 -12.05
CA TYR A 523 18.17 -0.29 -11.57
C TYR A 523 19.22 -1.32 -12.00
N LEU A 524 19.67 -2.16 -11.06
CA LEU A 524 20.68 -3.23 -11.19
C LEU A 524 22.12 -2.79 -11.52
N LYS A 525 22.30 -1.65 -12.19
CA LYS A 525 23.60 -1.13 -12.60
C LYS A 525 23.66 0.36 -12.32
N ASN A 526 24.75 0.83 -11.73
CA ASN A 526 25.04 2.25 -11.65
C ASN A 526 25.42 2.77 -13.05
N PHE A 527 24.54 3.57 -13.67
CA PHE A 527 24.75 4.19 -14.99
C PHE A 527 25.39 5.57 -14.90
N SER A 528 25.55 6.13 -13.70
CA SER A 528 26.38 7.32 -13.55
C SER A 528 27.75 7.00 -14.14
N PRO A 529 28.24 7.80 -15.09
CA PRO A 529 29.61 7.62 -15.54
C PRO A 529 30.48 7.66 -14.29
N THR A 530 31.44 6.75 -14.17
CA THR A 530 32.64 6.96 -13.34
C THR A 530 33.41 8.13 -13.97
N GLY A 531 32.81 9.31 -13.91
CA GLY A 531 33.27 10.53 -14.54
C GLY A 531 34.49 11.03 -13.79
N ILE A 532 35.49 11.45 -14.57
CA ILE A 532 36.65 12.19 -14.07
C ILE A 532 36.12 13.39 -13.27
N SER A 533 36.67 13.59 -12.07
CA SER A 533 36.38 14.71 -11.17
C SER A 533 36.27 16.04 -11.92
N SER A 534 35.41 16.93 -11.42
CA SER A 534 35.24 18.29 -11.94
C SER A 534 36.58 18.94 -12.30
N VAL A 535 36.68 19.46 -13.53
CA VAL A 535 37.86 20.22 -13.98
C VAL A 535 38.02 21.42 -13.05
N ILE A 536 39.09 21.42 -12.26
CA ILE A 536 39.48 22.59 -11.46
C ILE A 536 39.93 23.65 -12.47
N ILE A 537 39.08 24.65 -12.74
CA ILE A 537 39.52 25.88 -13.39
C ILE A 537 40.32 26.66 -12.34
N GLY A 538 41.63 26.39 -12.30
CA GLY A 538 42.55 27.16 -11.46
C GLY A 538 42.46 28.65 -11.81
N LYS A 539 42.36 29.53 -10.79
CA LYS A 539 42.33 30.99 -10.96
C LYS A 539 43.61 31.55 -11.63
N ASP A 540 44.69 30.78 -11.65
CA ASP A 540 45.96 31.17 -12.26
C ASP A 540 46.14 30.50 -13.62
N ARG A 541 46.52 31.28 -14.64
CA ARG A 541 46.94 30.72 -15.93
C ARG A 541 48.21 29.86 -15.73
N PRO A 542 48.19 28.57 -16.10
CA PRO A 542 49.38 27.74 -16.03
C PRO A 542 50.40 28.19 -17.08
N THR A 543 51.69 28.07 -16.73
CA THR A 543 52.82 28.49 -17.57
C THR A 543 53.18 27.49 -18.67
N ALA A 544 52.68 26.25 -18.57
CA ALA A 544 52.80 25.21 -19.59
C ALA A 544 51.65 24.20 -19.50
N TYR A 545 51.40 23.54 -20.63
CA TYR A 545 50.46 22.44 -20.80
C TYR A 545 51.22 21.23 -21.32
N PHE A 546 50.81 20.03 -20.91
CA PHE A 546 51.36 18.75 -21.32
C PHE A 546 50.22 17.86 -21.81
N ASP A 547 50.44 17.08 -22.86
CA ASP A 547 49.48 16.05 -23.26
C ASP A 547 49.50 14.87 -22.27
N LEU A 548 48.64 13.88 -22.50
CA LEU A 548 48.51 12.72 -21.60
C LEU A 548 49.73 11.80 -21.64
N GLU A 549 50.59 11.94 -22.66
CA GLU A 549 51.87 11.25 -22.78
C GLU A 549 53.03 12.03 -22.10
N GLY A 550 52.72 13.17 -21.47
CA GLY A 550 53.70 14.00 -20.74
C GLY A 550 54.55 14.90 -21.63
N ARG A 551 54.20 15.08 -22.90
CA ARG A 551 54.92 15.97 -23.83
C ARG A 551 54.39 17.39 -23.69
N LYS A 552 55.29 18.37 -23.62
CA LYS A 552 54.93 19.79 -23.53
C LYS A 552 54.24 20.26 -24.81
N VAL A 553 53.11 20.95 -24.66
CA VAL A 553 52.27 21.49 -25.73
C VAL A 553 52.41 23.01 -25.77
N SER A 554 52.74 23.54 -26.95
CA SER A 554 52.96 24.98 -27.16
C SER A 554 51.66 25.78 -27.25
N VAL A 555 50.62 25.21 -27.86
CA VAL A 555 49.27 25.80 -27.98
C VAL A 555 48.23 24.73 -27.70
N PRO A 556 47.61 24.70 -26.50
CA PRO A 556 46.53 23.77 -26.23
C PRO A 556 45.30 24.10 -27.09
N GLN A 557 44.61 23.06 -27.55
CA GLN A 557 43.44 23.15 -28.42
C GLN A 557 42.16 23.02 -27.59
N LYS A 558 41.16 23.84 -27.91
CA LYS A 558 39.87 23.82 -27.21
C LYS A 558 39.21 22.44 -27.31
N GLY A 559 38.73 21.92 -26.18
CA GLY A 559 38.06 20.62 -26.09
C GLY A 559 39.01 19.43 -25.95
N LYS A 560 40.31 19.66 -25.73
CA LYS A 560 41.29 18.60 -25.45
C LYS A 560 41.77 18.62 -24.00
N ILE A 561 42.22 17.46 -23.51
CA ILE A 561 42.69 17.27 -22.14
C ILE A 561 44.19 17.52 -22.05
N TYR A 562 44.61 18.29 -21.03
CA TYR A 562 46.01 18.58 -20.74
C TYR A 562 46.32 18.44 -19.26
N ILE A 563 47.58 18.18 -18.93
CA ILE A 563 48.15 18.33 -17.58
C ILE A 563 48.87 19.68 -17.54
N THR A 564 48.63 20.50 -16.53
CA THR A 564 49.28 21.80 -16.37
C THR A 564 50.64 21.68 -15.69
N SER A 565 51.49 22.71 -15.77
CA SER A 565 52.74 22.79 -15.00
C SER A 565 52.58 22.71 -13.48
N LYS A 566 51.34 22.81 -12.96
CA LYS A 566 51.01 22.62 -11.54
C LYS A 566 50.49 21.21 -11.23
N GLY A 567 50.58 20.28 -12.18
CA GLY A 567 50.11 18.89 -12.02
C GLY A 567 48.59 18.72 -12.09
N GLN A 568 47.84 19.78 -12.46
CA GLN A 568 46.38 19.74 -12.57
C GLN A 568 45.95 19.29 -13.95
N LYS A 569 44.99 18.36 -14.03
CA LYS A 569 44.34 17.96 -15.29
C LYS A 569 43.23 18.95 -15.63
N ILE A 570 43.24 19.46 -16.87
CA ILE A 570 42.23 20.41 -17.36
C ILE A 570 41.71 19.99 -18.74
N VAL A 571 40.54 20.50 -19.10
CA VAL A 571 40.11 20.61 -20.50
C VAL A 571 40.35 22.05 -20.92
N TYR A 572 41.16 22.26 -21.96
CA TYR A 572 41.48 23.62 -22.45
C TYR A 572 40.37 24.17 -23.35
#